data_AF-A0A160JQK0-F1
#
_entry.id   AF-A0A160JQK0-F1
#
_cell.length_a   1.000
_cell.length_b   1.000
_cell.length_c   1.000
_cell.angle_alpha   90.00
_cell.angle_beta   90.00
_cell.angle_gamma   90.00
#
_symmetry.space_group_name_H-M   'P 1'
#
loop_
_entity.id
_entity.type
_entity.pdbx_description
1 polymer ?
#
loop_
_entity_poly.entity_id
_entity_poly.type
_entity_poly.pdbx_seq_one_letter_code
_entity_poly.pdbx_strand_id
1 'polypeptide(L)' 'MNQIVDFINKIGDIGGVIGLGWAAWGAWDLAIGIRRELEDKRDKGVQSIILGALLGATLKGLFSALASGLQGIVG' A
#
# COMPACT_ATOMS: atom_id res chain seq x y z
N MET A 1 -24.07 -12.35 -0.52
CA MET A 1 -23.48 -11.42 0.47
C MET A 1 -22.07 -11.77 0.87
N ASN A 2 -21.76 -13.02 1.25
CA ASN A 2 -20.37 -13.44 1.49
C ASN A 2 -19.44 -13.13 0.30
N GLN A 3 -19.90 -13.36 -0.93
CA GLN A 3 -19.16 -13.00 -2.15
C GLN A 3 -18.84 -11.49 -2.27
N ILE A 4 -19.67 -10.61 -1.71
CA ILE A 4 -19.46 -9.15 -1.75
C ILE A 4 -18.40 -8.77 -0.70
N VAL A 5 -18.50 -9.33 0.50
CA VAL A 5 -17.49 -9.14 1.57
C VAL A 5 -16.12 -9.69 1.14
N ASP A 6 -16.08 -10.87 0.54
CA ASP A 6 -14.85 -11.47 -0.01
C ASP A 6 -14.25 -10.65 -1.15
N PHE A 7 -15.10 -10.06 -1.99
CA PHE A 7 -14.65 -9.16 -3.06
C PHE A 7 -14.02 -7.88 -2.51
N ILE A 8 -14.63 -7.27 -1.49
CA ILE A 8 -14.10 -6.06 -0.83
C ILE A 8 -12.76 -6.36 -0.12
N ASN A 9 -12.67 -7.50 0.57
CA ASN A 9 -11.42 -7.95 1.19
C ASN A 9 -10.30 -8.13 0.15
N LYS A 10 -10.61 -8.76 -1.00
CA LYS A 10 -9.64 -8.90 -2.10
C LYS A 10 -9.18 -7.55 -2.65
N ILE A 11 -10.05 -6.56 -2.74
CA ILE A 11 -9.66 -5.20 -3.15
C ILE A 11 -8.70 -4.58 -2.12
N GLY A 12 -8.95 -4.77 -0.83
CA GLY A 12 -8.04 -4.34 0.24
C GLY A 12 -6.66 -4.98 0.15
N ASP A 13 -6.60 -6.28 -0.16
CA ASP A 13 -5.33 -6.97 -0.38
C ASP A 13 -4.59 -6.48 -1.64
N ILE A 14 -5.32 -6.21 -2.73
CA ILE A 14 -4.74 -5.59 -3.94
C ILE A 14 -4.19 -4.21 -3.62
N GLY A 15 -4.90 -3.39 -2.84
CA GLY A 15 -4.41 -2.09 -2.35
C GLY A 15 -3.11 -2.22 -1.55
N GLY A 16 -3.02 -3.25 -0.70
CA GLY A 16 -1.78 -3.58 0.02
C GLY A 16 -0.63 -3.96 -0.91
N VAL A 17 -0.88 -4.79 -1.93
CA VAL A 17 0.12 -5.19 -2.94
C VAL A 17 0.61 -3.99 -3.76
N ILE A 18 -0.29 -3.10 -4.15
CA ILE A 18 0.06 -1.86 -4.87
C ILE A 18 0.96 -0.97 -3.99
N GLY A 19 0.65 -0.83 -2.71
CA GLY A 19 1.49 -0.09 -1.76
C GLY A 19 2.88 -0.71 -1.59
N LEU A 20 2.98 -2.04 -1.54
CA LEU A 20 4.27 -2.75 -1.51
C LEU A 20 5.07 -2.53 -2.80
N GLY A 21 4.41 -2.57 -3.97
CA GLY A 21 5.05 -2.28 -5.26
C GLY A 21 5.58 -0.83 -5.33
N TRP A 22 4.82 0.13 -4.83
CA TRP A 22 5.23 1.53 -4.75
C TRP A 22 6.39 1.74 -3.77
N ALA A 23 6.36 1.05 -2.63
CA ALA A 23 7.47 1.08 -1.67
C ALA A 23 8.75 0.44 -2.25
N ALA A 24 8.62 -0.66 -2.99
CA ALA A 24 9.73 -1.31 -3.69
C ALA A 24 10.34 -0.40 -4.77
N TRP A 25 9.51 0.36 -5.50
CA TRP A 25 9.99 1.37 -6.44
C TRP A 25 10.80 2.48 -5.74
N GLY A 26 10.30 2.97 -4.60
CA GLY A 26 11.03 3.93 -3.77
C GLY A 26 12.37 3.38 -3.25
N ALA A 27 12.41 2.10 -2.84
CA ALA A 27 13.63 1.43 -2.40
C ALA A 27 14.67 1.31 -3.52
N TRP A 28 14.22 1.11 -4.76
CA TRP A 28 15.09 1.10 -5.93
C TRP A 28 15.69 2.49 -6.21
N ASP A 29 14.89 3.55 -6.20
CA ASP A 29 15.38 4.92 -6.38
C ASP A 29 16.34 5.33 -5.24
N LEU A 30 16.07 4.91 -4.00
CA LEU A 30 16.96 5.08 -2.86
C LEU A 30 18.31 4.39 -3.08
N ALA A 31 18.30 3.12 -3.53
CA ALA A 31 19.52 2.36 -3.78
C ALA A 31 20.37 2.98 -4.90
N ILE A 32 19.73 3.50 -5.95
CA ILE A 32 20.42 4.23 -7.02
C ILE A 32 20.98 5.56 -6.49
N GLY A 33 20.22 6.29 -5.69
CA GLY A 33 20.65 7.55 -5.07
C GLY A 33 21.88 7.36 -4.19
N ILE A 34 21.91 6.32 -3.36
CA ILE A 34 23.06 5.95 -2.53
C ILE A 34 24.26 5.57 -3.41
N ARG A 35 24.07 4.73 -4.44
CA ARG A 35 25.17 4.28 -5.30
C ARG A 35 25.78 5.37 -6.17
N ARG A 36 25.04 6.41 -6.50
CA ARG A 36 25.48 7.49 -7.40
C ARG A 36 25.72 8.81 -6.67
N GLU A 37 25.65 8.83 -5.34
CA GLU A 37 25.75 10.04 -4.50
C GLU A 37 24.77 11.16 -4.95
N LEU A 38 23.61 10.77 -5.45
CA LEU A 38 22.55 11.69 -5.88
C LEU A 38 21.58 11.90 -4.72
N GLU A 39 21.81 12.92 -3.89
CA GLU A 39 20.95 13.25 -2.73
C GLU A 39 19.48 13.41 -3.13
N ASP A 40 19.21 14.03 -4.27
CA ASP A 40 17.87 14.27 -4.78
C ASP A 40 17.09 12.96 -5.06
N LYS A 41 17.81 11.92 -5.50
CA LYS A 41 17.26 10.57 -5.70
C LYS A 41 17.08 9.82 -4.39
N ARG A 42 17.98 10.04 -3.43
CA ARG A 42 17.90 9.44 -2.10
C ARG A 42 16.65 9.91 -1.38
N ASP A 43 16.42 11.22 -1.35
CA ASP A 43 15.30 11.81 -0.61
C ASP A 43 13.95 11.46 -1.26
N LYS A 44 13.86 11.49 -2.59
CA LYS A 44 12.69 11.00 -3.34
C LYS A 44 12.43 9.51 -3.10
N GLY A 45 13.48 8.70 -3.02
CA GLY A 45 13.39 7.27 -2.70
C GLY A 45 12.81 7.03 -1.31
N VAL A 46 13.33 7.69 -0.27
CA VAL A 46 12.80 7.60 1.10
C VAL A 46 11.33 8.03 1.14
N GLN A 47 11.00 9.17 0.53
CA GLN A 47 9.64 9.68 0.49
C GLN A 47 8.68 8.69 -0.20
N SER A 48 9.11 8.10 -1.32
CA SER A 48 8.31 7.11 -2.04
C SER A 48 8.10 5.82 -1.24
N ILE A 49 9.09 5.36 -0.48
CA ILE A 49 8.94 4.20 0.42
C ILE A 49 7.86 4.48 1.47
N ILE A 50 7.96 5.64 2.13
CA ILE A 50 7.02 6.04 3.19
C ILE A 50 5.61 6.19 2.61
N LEU A 51 5.46 6.85 1.46
CA LEU A 51 4.17 7.02 0.80
C LEU A 51 3.57 5.69 0.36
N GLY A 52 4.38 4.77 -0.19
CA GLY A 52 3.93 3.44 -0.58
C GLY A 52 3.45 2.61 0.61
N ALA A 53 4.21 2.63 1.71
CA ALA A 53 3.82 1.95 2.95
C ALA A 53 2.54 2.54 3.56
N LEU A 54 2.43 3.88 3.61
CA LEU A 54 1.23 4.56 4.12
C LEU A 54 0.01 4.29 3.25
N LEU A 55 0.12 4.41 1.91
CA LEU A 55 -0.97 4.15 0.99
C LEU A 55 -1.42 2.69 1.05
N GLY A 56 -0.48 1.74 1.04
CA GLY A 56 -0.78 0.31 1.12
C GLY A 56 -1.48 -0.07 2.42
N ALA A 57 -0.95 0.39 3.56
CA ALA A 57 -1.54 0.14 4.87
C ALA A 57 -2.92 0.80 5.01
N THR A 58 -3.07 2.04 4.53
CA THR A 58 -4.33 2.78 4.60
C THR A 58 -5.40 2.15 3.73
N LEU A 59 -5.09 1.81 2.47
CA LEU A 59 -6.03 1.14 1.57
C LEU A 59 -6.46 -0.20 2.14
N LYS A 60 -5.49 -1.04 2.57
CA LYS A 60 -5.80 -2.34 3.17
C LYS A 60 -6.67 -2.20 4.41
N GLY A 61 -6.34 -1.24 5.29
CA GLY A 61 -7.10 -0.96 6.51
C GLY A 61 -8.53 -0.47 6.24
N LEU A 62 -8.71 0.48 5.31
CA LEU A 62 -10.02 1.01 4.94
C LEU A 62 -10.92 -0.07 4.34
N PHE A 63 -10.41 -0.86 3.39
CA PHE A 63 -11.20 -1.92 2.76
C PHE A 63 -11.50 -3.09 3.72
N SER A 64 -10.56 -3.43 4.62
CA SER A 64 -10.81 -4.43 5.66
C SER A 64 -11.87 -3.95 6.66
N ALA A 65 -11.79 -2.70 7.11
CA ALA A 65 -12.79 -2.10 7.99
C ALA A 65 -14.17 -2.01 7.31
N LEU A 66 -14.21 -1.68 6.02
CA LEU A 66 -15.43 -1.67 5.22
C LEU A 66 -16.04 -3.08 5.13
N ALA A 67 -15.23 -4.11 4.87
CA ALA A 67 -15.69 -5.48 4.80
C ALA A 67 -16.26 -5.94 6.16
N SER A 68 -15.57 -5.66 7.26
CA SER A 68 -16.04 -5.97 8.63
C SER A 68 -17.34 -5.23 8.98
N GLY A 69 -17.43 -3.93 8.66
CA GLY A 69 -18.64 -3.14 8.89
C GLY A 69 -19.82 -3.63 8.07
N LEU A 70 -19.60 -4.00 6.80
CA LEU A 70 -20.62 -4.59 5.95
C LEU A 70 -21.08 -5.96 6.52
N GLN A 71 -20.15 -6.79 6.98
CA GLN A 71 -20.47 -8.08 7.57
C GLN A 71 -21.26 -7.94 8.88
N GLY A 72 -21.03 -6.89 9.69
CA GLY A 72 -21.76 -6.63 10.93
C GLY A 72 -23.19 -6.11 10.76
N ILE A 73 -23.51 -5.50 9.61
CA ILE A 73 -24.88 -5.15 9.21
C ILE A 73 -25.55 -6.34 8.48
N VAL A 74 -24.69 -7.09 7.78
CA VAL A 74 -24.86 -8.28 6.96
C VAL A 74 -25.39 -9.56 7.64
N GLY A 75 -24.83 -9.83 8.82
CA GLY A 75 -24.98 -11.08 9.58
C GLY A 75 -26.04 -10.98 10.66
#